data_AF-A0A1E4G1K8-F1
#
_entry.id   AF-A0A1E4G1K8-F1
#
_cell.length_a   1.000
_cell.length_b   1.000
_cell.length_c   1.000
_cell.angle_alpha   90.00
_cell.angle_beta   90.00
_cell.angle_gamma   90.00
#
_symmetry.space_group_name_H-M   'P 1'
#
loop_
_entity.id
_entity.type
_entity.pdbx_description
1 polymer ?
#
loop_
_entity_poly.entity_id
_entity_poly.type
_entity_poly.pdbx_seq_one_letter_code
_entity_poly.pdbx_strand_id
1 'polypeptide(L)'
;MRQILLGSFLVGGLACGCGSGSNGSVGVFDNSNFVAQVVLGRVNRVELIDPTPNSSDDPAFFSIKAYDSQGNLIFGPIERPYDPNLEVAGFSDLTSLVEVSHERAPGYVTRVVRHPVDFRNDKDGLIELSSESLLGAAAPRNTFTVKVVNNSAYPDDKVFLSVSGKDRNLSAFYYLKFGANGSAQSLPFGPVSGWSNYSAPLTDLLKEEAPHTYSFQCPYENLISGRVYVSFGKKLQGYGLNSANGLDLQLPSASGAPDYLTLYEFMEMSATIPDVGKGPQEYTLFSNTSVVDFFSIGLGMTLAYQEGANERVETVGFVANARDLILAEFAKPTVPDVFKRLIRNQDGSKVLRVLGPNQSVALDGENSDIGRFLQTALDSGWVHYAANVLNIPDNLPSHTFNYQYTGQLISGGILRMALSSKPSDDATSPAGEQYALPKPTSKIVFFCDDVLNGRPVNETYANLGSQGHKRLVSLIGAALNRGVFENYTDWGNPSAFYTRADGKYNWYAKIMHQFALAGKVYGFGYDDVYGQDPTLAKKLDDVNRLIITIPPVERLTND
;
A
#
# COMPACT_ATOMS: atom_id res chain seq x y z
N MET A 1 -5.25 8.01 2.66
CA MET A 1 -5.06 6.75 3.40
C MET A 1 -5.30 7.02 4.87
N ARG A 2 -6.37 6.54 5.51
CA ARG A 2 -6.77 5.14 5.78
C ARG A 2 -5.72 4.40 6.60
N GLN A 3 -5.73 4.67 7.91
CA GLN A 3 -5.17 3.75 8.91
C GLN A 3 -6.36 3.05 9.57
N ILE A 4 -6.37 1.73 9.52
CA ILE A 4 -7.24 0.88 10.34
C ILE A 4 -6.29 -0.11 11.02
N LEU A 5 -6.12 0.03 12.34
CA LEU A 5 -5.44 -0.96 13.17
C LEU A 5 -6.44 -2.06 13.56
N LEU A 6 -6.05 -3.32 13.37
CA LEU A 6 -6.74 -4.49 13.90
C LEU A 6 -5.85 -5.12 14.98
N GLY A 7 -6.40 -5.27 16.19
CA GLY A 7 -5.72 -5.83 17.35
C GLY A 7 -5.67 -7.36 17.34
N SER A 8 -4.62 -7.93 17.91
CA SER A 8 -4.48 -9.37 18.17
C SER A 8 -4.17 -9.63 19.64
N PHE A 9 -4.84 -10.65 20.19
CA PHE A 9 -4.71 -11.17 21.55
C PHE A 9 -3.38 -11.93 21.77
N LEU A 10 -2.85 -11.90 22.99
CA LEU A 10 -1.79 -12.80 23.45
C LEU A 10 -2.14 -13.38 24.83
N VAL A 11 -1.90 -14.68 25.00
CA VAL A 11 -2.14 -15.52 26.18
C VAL A 11 -0.80 -16.05 26.70
N GLY A 12 -0.63 -16.05 28.04
CA GLY A 12 0.35 -16.84 28.82
C GLY A 12 1.74 -16.22 28.92
N GLY A 13 2.49 -16.29 30.02
CA GLY A 13 2.40 -17.01 31.30
C GLY A 13 3.80 -16.97 31.96
N LEU A 14 3.82 -16.99 33.30
CA LEU A 14 4.95 -17.02 34.28
C LEU A 14 6.14 -17.96 33.91
N ALA A 15 7.38 -17.92 34.46
CA ALA A 15 8.02 -17.51 35.73
C ALA A 15 9.56 -17.46 35.50
N CYS A 16 10.35 -16.52 36.07
CA CYS A 16 10.99 -16.47 37.39
C CYS A 16 12.27 -17.33 37.57
N GLY A 17 13.36 -16.72 38.05
CA GLY A 17 14.55 -17.43 38.56
C GLY A 17 15.84 -16.59 38.66
N CYS A 18 15.99 -15.80 39.73
CA CYS A 18 17.26 -15.17 40.15
C CYS A 18 18.17 -16.17 40.88
N GLY A 19 19.49 -15.93 40.90
CA GLY A 19 20.41 -16.59 41.84
C GLY A 19 21.88 -16.20 41.66
N SER A 20 22.42 -15.48 42.64
CA SER A 20 23.68 -14.75 42.71
C SER A 20 24.84 -15.49 43.43
N GLY A 21 26.08 -14.99 43.24
CA GLY A 21 27.20 -15.03 44.22
C GLY A 21 28.42 -15.83 43.74
N SER A 22 29.69 -15.50 44.01
CA SER A 22 30.37 -14.36 44.66
C SER A 22 31.90 -14.61 44.64
N ASN A 23 32.69 -13.54 44.40
CA ASN A 23 34.05 -13.18 44.88
C ASN A 23 35.22 -14.20 45.04
N GLY A 24 36.40 -13.78 44.56
CA GLY A 24 37.71 -14.34 44.93
C GLY A 24 38.92 -13.58 44.34
N SER A 25 39.43 -12.60 45.09
CA SER A 25 40.60 -11.70 44.96
C SER A 25 41.98 -12.32 44.58
N VAL A 26 42.75 -11.67 43.69
CA VAL A 26 43.93 -10.75 43.87
C VAL A 26 45.32 -11.42 43.79
N GLY A 27 46.19 -10.88 42.92
CA GLY A 27 47.65 -11.08 42.90
C GLY A 27 48.30 -10.19 41.82
N VAL A 28 49.38 -9.50 42.15
CA VAL A 28 49.83 -8.23 41.55
C VAL A 28 51.37 -8.27 41.31
N PHE A 29 51.85 -7.67 40.20
CA PHE A 29 53.24 -7.22 39.84
C PHE A 29 54.35 -8.29 39.67
N ASP A 30 55.38 -8.19 38.82
CA ASP A 30 55.72 -7.34 37.66
C ASP A 30 56.96 -7.96 36.92
N ASN A 31 57.01 -7.70 35.60
CA ASN A 31 58.12 -7.57 34.65
C ASN A 31 59.26 -8.60 34.42
N SER A 32 59.24 -9.06 33.16
CA SER A 32 60.33 -9.01 32.16
C SER A 32 61.19 -10.25 31.93
N ASN A 33 60.86 -10.97 30.85
CA ASN A 33 61.84 -11.23 29.78
C ASN A 33 61.12 -11.42 28.44
N PHE A 34 61.49 -10.54 27.51
CA PHE A 34 60.96 -10.39 26.17
C PHE A 34 61.47 -11.56 25.30
N VAL A 35 60.61 -12.54 25.02
CA VAL A 35 60.77 -13.36 23.82
C VAL A 35 59.82 -12.76 22.80
N ALA A 36 60.37 -12.13 21.77
CA ALA A 36 59.63 -11.66 20.62
C ALA A 36 59.03 -12.88 19.90
N GLN A 37 57.83 -13.28 20.28
CA GLN A 37 56.94 -13.99 19.38
C GLN A 37 56.45 -12.96 18.37
N VAL A 38 56.79 -13.18 17.09
CA VAL A 38 56.07 -12.58 15.98
C VAL A 38 54.62 -13.03 16.14
N VAL A 39 53.79 -12.18 16.74
CA VAL A 39 52.34 -12.31 16.65
C VAL A 39 52.06 -12.02 15.18
N LEU A 40 51.88 -13.07 14.38
CA LEU A 40 51.11 -12.96 13.14
C LEU A 40 49.83 -12.24 13.54
N GLY A 41 49.69 -10.99 13.11
CA GLY A 41 48.52 -10.18 13.46
C GLY A 41 47.29 -11.00 13.15
N ARG A 42 46.46 -11.25 14.17
CA ARG A 42 45.20 -11.97 14.01
C ARG A 42 44.41 -11.28 12.89
N VAL A 43 44.06 -12.02 11.85
CA VAL A 43 43.23 -11.51 10.76
C VAL A 43 41.80 -11.90 11.07
N ASN A 44 40.97 -10.91 11.38
CA ASN A 44 39.56 -11.13 11.61
C ASN A 44 38.83 -11.38 10.29
N ARG A 45 37.96 -12.38 10.31
CA ARG A 45 37.30 -12.98 9.16
C ARG A 45 35.86 -13.34 9.46
N VAL A 46 35.05 -13.24 8.43
CA VAL A 46 33.66 -13.71 8.41
C VAL A 46 33.54 -14.75 7.32
N GLU A 47 33.01 -15.92 7.66
CA GLU A 47 32.67 -16.97 6.72
C GLU A 47 31.15 -17.08 6.59
N LEU A 48 30.64 -16.97 5.36
CA LEU A 48 29.23 -17.16 5.04
C LEU A 48 29.03 -18.61 4.58
N ILE A 49 28.27 -19.39 5.35
CA ILE A 49 28.02 -20.82 5.06
C ILE A 49 26.60 -20.99 4.55
N ASP A 50 26.49 -21.47 3.31
CA ASP A 50 25.23 -21.66 2.56
C ASP A 50 24.26 -20.46 2.70
N PRO A 51 24.66 -19.25 2.31
CA PRO A 51 23.87 -18.05 2.56
C PRO A 51 22.53 -17.98 1.78
N THR A 52 22.14 -19.02 1.03
CA THR A 52 20.90 -19.00 0.26
C THR A 52 19.66 -18.96 1.17
N PRO A 53 18.73 -18.01 0.96
CA PRO A 53 17.38 -18.16 1.46
C PRO A 53 16.72 -19.34 0.73
N ASN A 54 15.92 -20.14 1.42
CA ASN A 54 15.13 -21.27 0.88
C ASN A 54 14.06 -20.88 -0.18
N SER A 55 14.31 -19.92 -1.09
CA SER A 55 13.33 -19.41 -2.05
C SER A 55 13.93 -19.22 -3.45
N SER A 56 13.08 -19.29 -4.47
CA SER A 56 13.32 -19.33 -5.92
C SER A 56 14.09 -18.15 -6.56
N ASP A 57 14.80 -17.34 -5.77
CA ASP A 57 15.48 -16.13 -6.21
C ASP A 57 16.93 -16.19 -5.72
N ASP A 58 17.73 -17.05 -6.36
CA ASP A 58 19.14 -17.23 -6.02
C ASP A 58 19.90 -15.90 -6.15
N PRO A 59 20.59 -15.43 -5.10
CA PRO A 59 21.50 -14.28 -5.21
C PRO A 59 22.61 -14.58 -6.20
N ALA A 60 22.95 -13.62 -7.05
CA ALA A 60 24.11 -13.72 -7.94
C ALA A 60 25.36 -13.05 -7.33
N PHE A 61 25.16 -12.16 -6.36
CA PHE A 61 26.20 -11.37 -5.69
C PHE A 61 25.89 -11.20 -4.19
N PHE A 62 26.93 -10.91 -3.43
CA PHE A 62 26.88 -10.42 -2.06
C PHE A 62 27.59 -9.09 -1.95
N SER A 63 27.06 -8.18 -1.14
CA SER A 63 27.77 -6.97 -0.69
C SER A 63 27.91 -6.97 0.82
N ILE A 64 29.13 -6.81 1.32
CA ILE A 64 29.45 -6.89 2.75
C ILE A 64 29.98 -5.55 3.26
N LYS A 65 29.41 -5.08 4.37
CA LYS A 65 29.84 -3.88 5.13
C LYS A 65 30.02 -4.22 6.60
N ALA A 66 30.80 -3.42 7.32
CA ALA A 66 30.93 -3.56 8.77
C ALA A 66 31.01 -2.22 9.49
N TYR A 67 30.46 -2.19 10.71
CA TYR A 67 30.26 -1.00 11.51
C TYR A 67 30.83 -1.13 12.93
N ASP A 68 31.27 0.00 13.50
CA ASP A 68 31.63 0.10 14.92
C ASP A 68 30.40 0.22 15.84
N SER A 69 30.63 0.22 17.16
CA SER A 69 29.56 0.31 18.17
C SER A 69 28.76 1.62 18.16
N GLN A 70 29.26 2.64 17.44
CA GLN A 70 28.64 3.94 17.26
C GLN A 70 27.88 4.02 15.93
N GLY A 71 27.92 2.95 15.11
CA GLY A 71 27.26 2.88 13.81
C GLY A 71 28.06 3.46 12.65
N ASN A 72 29.35 3.79 12.83
CA ASN A 72 30.19 4.28 11.74
C ASN A 72 30.61 3.12 10.83
N LEU A 73 30.59 3.34 9.52
CA LEU A 73 31.11 2.37 8.54
C LEU A 73 32.64 2.33 8.65
N ILE A 74 33.19 1.14 8.94
CA ILE A 74 34.63 0.94 9.14
C ILE A 74 35.23 -0.14 8.23
N PHE A 75 34.39 -0.83 7.45
CA PHE A 75 34.81 -1.83 6.46
C PHE A 75 33.77 -1.97 5.34
N GLY A 76 34.23 -2.17 4.11
CA GLY A 76 33.38 -2.29 2.91
C GLY A 76 32.86 -0.96 2.34
N PRO A 77 31.93 -0.99 1.36
CA PRO A 77 31.32 -2.20 0.79
C PRO A 77 32.31 -3.03 -0.03
N ILE A 78 32.25 -4.36 0.11
CA ILE A 78 32.93 -5.30 -0.77
C ILE A 78 31.87 -6.14 -1.48
N GLU A 79 31.86 -6.07 -2.81
CA GLU A 79 31.02 -6.92 -3.65
C GLU A 79 31.76 -8.18 -4.07
N ARG A 80 31.07 -9.32 -4.01
CA ARG A 80 31.56 -10.64 -4.40
C ARG A 80 30.48 -11.38 -5.17
N PRO A 81 30.81 -12.15 -6.22
CA PRO A 81 29.88 -13.13 -6.77
C PRO A 81 29.41 -14.10 -5.69
N TYR A 82 28.24 -14.69 -5.90
CA TYR A 82 27.73 -15.73 -5.02
C TYR A 82 28.73 -16.90 -4.89
N ASP A 83 29.07 -17.25 -3.65
CA ASP A 83 29.84 -18.43 -3.29
C ASP A 83 29.19 -19.07 -2.05
N PRO A 84 28.87 -20.38 -2.06
CA PRO A 84 28.28 -21.07 -0.91
C PRO A 84 29.19 -21.09 0.34
N ASN A 85 30.50 -20.85 0.20
CA ASN A 85 31.45 -20.74 1.31
C ASN A 85 32.31 -19.48 1.14
N LEU A 86 31.70 -18.31 1.25
CA LEU A 86 32.40 -17.03 1.06
C LEU A 86 33.13 -16.62 2.34
N GLU A 87 34.46 -16.61 2.30
CA GLU A 87 35.30 -16.02 3.34
C GLU A 87 35.68 -14.57 2.99
N VAL A 88 35.43 -13.65 3.92
CA VAL A 88 35.90 -12.26 3.83
C VAL A 88 36.81 -11.95 5.01
N ALA A 89 37.94 -11.30 4.73
CA ALA A 89 38.97 -10.99 5.72
C ALA A 89 39.23 -9.48 5.84
N GLY A 90 39.84 -9.08 6.95
CA GLY A 90 40.32 -7.71 7.17
C GLY A 90 39.41 -6.85 8.06
N PHE A 91 38.53 -7.47 8.86
CA PHE A 91 37.68 -6.75 9.80
C PHE A 91 38.50 -6.17 10.97
N SER A 92 38.04 -5.05 11.52
CA SER A 92 38.68 -4.44 12.69
C SER A 92 38.19 -5.09 13.98
N ASP A 93 39.00 -5.07 15.03
CA ASP A 93 38.56 -5.42 16.40
C ASP A 93 37.51 -4.43 16.96
N LEU A 94 37.26 -3.32 16.25
CA LEU A 94 36.17 -2.38 16.55
C LEU A 94 34.86 -2.77 15.89
N THR A 95 34.87 -3.74 14.97
CA THR A 95 33.66 -4.20 14.30
C THR A 95 32.73 -4.84 15.31
N SER A 96 31.55 -4.25 15.44
CA SER A 96 30.48 -4.72 16.30
C SER A 96 29.28 -5.26 15.51
N LEU A 97 29.24 -4.98 14.20
CA LEU A 97 28.15 -5.33 13.31
C LEU A 97 28.66 -5.59 11.88
N VAL A 98 28.22 -6.67 11.26
CA VAL A 98 28.44 -6.99 9.84
C VAL A 98 27.10 -6.99 9.12
N GLU A 99 27.02 -6.32 7.97
CA GLU A 99 25.85 -6.28 7.10
C GLU A 99 26.17 -7.07 5.81
N VAL A 100 25.35 -8.08 5.51
CA VAL A 100 25.42 -8.90 4.31
C VAL A 100 24.19 -8.59 3.45
N SER A 101 24.40 -8.06 2.26
CA SER A 101 23.34 -7.83 1.27
C SER A 101 23.35 -8.92 0.21
N HIS A 102 22.23 -9.61 0.02
CA HIS A 102 22.01 -10.52 -1.09
C HIS A 102 21.58 -9.73 -2.31
N GLU A 103 22.32 -9.86 -3.41
CA GLU A 103 22.10 -9.10 -4.63
C GLU A 103 21.86 -10.03 -5.82
N ARG A 104 20.86 -9.74 -6.67
CA ARG A 104 20.70 -10.49 -7.95
C ARG A 104 21.59 -9.96 -9.07
N ALA A 105 22.10 -8.75 -8.91
CA ALA A 105 23.04 -8.06 -9.78
C ALA A 105 23.69 -6.95 -8.95
N PRO A 106 24.88 -6.45 -9.31
CA PRO A 106 25.54 -5.37 -8.56
C PRO A 106 24.58 -4.19 -8.34
N GLY A 107 24.32 -3.84 -7.07
CA GLY A 107 23.42 -2.77 -6.65
C GLY A 107 21.92 -3.12 -6.65
N TYR A 108 21.54 -4.34 -7.03
CA TYR A 108 20.17 -4.85 -6.96
C TYR A 108 20.00 -5.70 -5.70
N VAL A 109 19.81 -5.02 -4.57
CA VAL A 109 19.66 -5.64 -3.25
C VAL A 109 18.28 -6.28 -3.10
N THR A 110 18.26 -7.58 -2.85
CA THR A 110 17.04 -8.36 -2.62
C THR A 110 16.78 -8.65 -1.15
N ARG A 111 17.84 -8.70 -0.35
CA ARG A 111 17.77 -8.97 1.08
C ARG A 111 19.00 -8.36 1.75
N VAL A 112 18.85 -7.90 2.99
CA VAL A 112 19.96 -7.44 3.81
C VAL A 112 19.85 -8.09 5.18
N VAL A 113 20.94 -8.66 5.66
CA VAL A 113 21.00 -9.28 6.99
C VAL A 113 22.13 -8.63 7.79
N ARG A 114 21.86 -8.28 9.05
CA ARG A 114 22.84 -7.66 9.95
C ARG A 114 23.14 -8.59 11.12
N HIS A 115 24.41 -8.88 11.33
CA HIS A 115 24.89 -9.75 12.40
C HIS A 115 25.75 -8.97 13.37
N PRO A 116 25.37 -8.90 14.66
CA PRO A 116 26.28 -8.48 15.71
C PRO A 116 27.49 -9.42 15.73
N VAL A 117 28.69 -8.86 15.83
CA VAL A 117 29.94 -9.60 15.88
C VAL A 117 30.83 -9.06 17.00
N ASP A 118 31.67 -9.92 17.57
CA ASP A 118 32.65 -9.51 18.59
C ASP A 118 33.97 -10.25 18.38
N PHE A 119 34.83 -9.65 17.56
CA PHE A 119 36.15 -10.21 17.28
C PHE A 119 37.08 -10.18 18.50
N ARG A 120 36.86 -9.30 19.48
CA ARG A 120 37.75 -9.20 20.65
C ARG A 120 37.63 -10.41 21.56
N ASN A 121 36.41 -10.93 21.70
CA ASN A 121 36.11 -12.07 22.55
C ASN A 121 36.12 -13.40 21.81
N ASP A 122 36.17 -13.37 20.48
CA ASP A 122 36.40 -14.56 19.68
C ASP A 122 37.85 -15.09 19.83
N LYS A 123 38.08 -16.38 19.65
CA LYS A 123 39.38 -17.03 19.99
C LYS A 123 40.36 -17.12 18.82
N ASP A 124 39.88 -17.20 17.58
CA ASP A 124 40.70 -17.47 16.39
C ASP A 124 40.56 -16.42 15.28
N GLY A 125 39.64 -15.47 15.44
CA GLY A 125 39.37 -14.39 14.50
C GLY A 125 38.35 -14.77 13.45
N LEU A 126 37.65 -15.89 13.61
CA LEU A 126 36.69 -16.38 12.64
C LEU A 126 35.28 -16.32 13.22
N ILE A 127 34.38 -15.66 12.50
CA ILE A 127 32.96 -15.67 12.81
C ILE A 127 32.21 -16.31 11.65
N GLU A 128 31.58 -17.45 11.93
CA GLU A 128 30.74 -18.17 10.97
C GLU A 128 29.30 -17.63 11.01
N LEU A 129 28.77 -17.29 9.83
CA LEU A 129 27.38 -16.89 9.63
C LEU A 129 26.69 -17.94 8.75
N SER A 130 25.96 -18.87 9.38
CA SER A 130 25.19 -19.91 8.69
C SER A 130 23.88 -19.39 8.10
N SER A 131 23.28 -20.13 7.16
CA SER A 131 21.93 -19.91 6.63
C SER A 131 20.87 -19.66 7.72
N GLU A 132 20.88 -20.44 8.81
CA GLU A 132 19.99 -20.29 9.97
C GLU A 132 20.22 -18.98 10.73
N SER A 133 21.48 -18.56 10.89
CA SER A 133 21.81 -17.27 11.48
C SER A 133 21.39 -16.12 10.57
N LEU A 134 21.59 -16.27 9.25
CA LEU A 134 21.21 -15.34 8.19
C LEU A 134 19.69 -15.27 8.00
N LEU A 135 18.91 -16.21 8.57
CA LEU A 135 17.45 -16.17 8.70
C LEU A 135 16.97 -15.33 9.89
N GLY A 136 17.87 -14.96 10.82
CA GLY A 136 17.61 -14.08 11.95
C GLY A 136 17.54 -12.60 11.57
N ALA A 137 16.68 -11.86 12.29
CA ALA A 137 16.28 -10.45 12.10
C ALA A 137 17.10 -9.69 11.04
N ALA A 138 16.55 -9.63 9.83
CA ALA A 138 17.05 -8.83 8.72
C ALA A 138 17.37 -7.40 9.18
N ALA A 139 18.42 -6.82 8.62
CA ALA A 139 18.57 -5.38 8.65
C ALA A 139 17.35 -4.75 7.98
N PRO A 140 16.92 -3.52 8.35
CA PRO A 140 15.79 -2.89 7.68
C PRO A 140 16.06 -2.79 6.18
N ARG A 141 15.33 -3.58 5.39
CA ARG A 141 15.48 -3.69 3.95
C ARG A 141 14.91 -2.43 3.32
N ASN A 142 15.63 -1.33 3.09
CA ASN A 142 15.01 -0.06 2.63
C ASN A 142 14.28 -0.07 1.26
N THR A 143 14.28 -1.20 0.55
CA THR A 143 13.56 -1.40 -0.73
C THR A 143 12.82 -2.73 -0.73
N PHE A 144 11.87 -2.92 -1.64
CA PHE A 144 11.29 -4.24 -1.94
C PHE A 144 11.12 -4.44 -3.43
N THR A 145 11.03 -5.69 -3.88
CA THR A 145 10.98 -6.00 -5.31
C THR A 145 9.57 -5.80 -5.86
N VAL A 146 9.47 -5.04 -6.94
CA VAL A 146 8.25 -4.92 -7.75
C VAL A 146 8.53 -5.52 -9.13
N LYS A 147 7.64 -6.40 -9.57
CA LYS A 147 7.66 -7.02 -10.91
C LYS A 147 6.48 -6.51 -11.71
N VAL A 148 6.68 -6.25 -13.00
CA VAL A 148 5.64 -5.87 -13.96
C VAL A 148 5.59 -6.92 -15.06
N VAL A 149 4.41 -7.48 -15.30
CA VAL A 149 4.16 -8.45 -16.39
C VAL A 149 3.26 -7.80 -17.42
N ASN A 150 3.76 -7.64 -18.64
CA ASN A 150 3.01 -7.05 -19.75
C ASN A 150 2.38 -8.15 -20.62
N ASN A 151 1.07 -8.41 -20.45
CA ASN A 151 0.33 -9.30 -21.36
C ASN A 151 -0.43 -8.54 -22.46
N SER A 152 -0.26 -7.22 -22.56
CA SER A 152 -0.99 -6.41 -23.55
C SER A 152 -0.41 -6.57 -24.96
N ALA A 153 -1.16 -6.10 -25.96
CA ALA A 153 -0.68 -6.00 -27.33
C ALA A 153 0.28 -4.80 -27.57
N TYR A 154 0.59 -4.02 -26.53
CA TYR A 154 1.55 -2.93 -26.62
C TYR A 154 2.98 -3.47 -26.48
N PRO A 155 3.91 -3.05 -27.36
CA PRO A 155 5.33 -3.31 -27.18
C PRO A 155 5.83 -2.79 -25.83
N ASP A 156 6.80 -3.46 -25.22
CA ASP A 156 7.30 -3.11 -23.88
C ASP A 156 7.92 -1.71 -23.82
N ASP A 157 8.53 -1.23 -24.91
CA ASP A 157 9.06 0.13 -25.04
C ASP A 157 7.97 1.21 -25.17
N LYS A 158 6.70 0.79 -25.30
CA LYS A 158 5.50 1.63 -25.32
C LYS A 158 4.65 1.48 -24.07
N VAL A 159 5.11 0.75 -23.06
CA VAL A 159 4.49 0.69 -21.74
C VAL A 159 5.36 1.46 -20.75
N PHE A 160 4.78 2.45 -20.08
CA PHE A 160 5.49 3.35 -19.18
C PHE A 160 5.02 3.18 -17.74
N LEU A 161 5.98 3.15 -16.83
CA LEU A 161 5.77 3.09 -15.39
C LEU A 161 6.08 4.45 -14.75
N SER A 162 5.20 4.88 -13.84
CA SER A 162 5.41 6.07 -13.01
C SER A 162 5.08 5.71 -11.56
N VAL A 163 5.97 6.01 -10.62
CA VAL A 163 5.76 5.72 -9.19
C VAL A 163 5.95 6.99 -8.38
N SER A 164 5.03 7.25 -7.45
CA SER A 164 5.13 8.35 -6.49
C SER A 164 4.80 7.93 -5.07
N GLY A 165 5.19 8.76 -4.11
CA GLY A 165 4.70 8.77 -2.75
C GLY A 165 5.05 10.06 -2.02
N LYS A 166 4.91 10.07 -0.70
CA LYS A 166 5.30 11.13 0.21
C LYS A 166 6.31 10.62 1.21
N ASP A 167 7.13 11.52 1.73
CA ASP A 167 7.90 11.27 2.93
C ASP A 167 7.01 11.08 4.16
N ARG A 168 7.64 10.57 5.23
CA ARG A 168 6.98 10.33 6.50
C ARG A 168 6.34 11.57 7.13
N ASN A 169 6.99 12.73 7.00
CA ASN A 169 6.50 13.96 7.58
C ASN A 169 5.39 14.62 6.75
N LEU A 170 5.00 14.00 5.62
CA LEU A 170 4.05 14.55 4.65
C LEU A 170 4.48 15.93 4.16
N SER A 171 5.79 16.17 4.12
CA SER A 171 6.44 17.45 3.87
C SER A 171 6.94 17.60 2.44
N ALA A 172 6.94 16.53 1.63
CA ALA A 172 7.23 16.58 0.21
C ALA A 172 6.64 15.37 -0.54
N PHE A 173 6.44 15.54 -1.85
CA PHE A 173 6.15 14.44 -2.76
C PHE A 173 7.42 13.96 -3.46
N TYR A 174 7.52 12.65 -3.66
CA TYR A 174 8.64 11.98 -4.31
C TYR A 174 8.17 11.14 -5.48
N TYR A 175 9.00 11.05 -6.52
CA TYR A 175 8.87 10.09 -7.62
C TYR A 175 10.02 9.09 -7.60
N LEU A 176 9.83 7.93 -8.23
CA LEU A 176 10.94 7.01 -8.48
C LEU A 176 11.61 7.34 -9.81
N LYS A 177 12.90 7.69 -9.73
CA LYS A 177 13.79 7.70 -10.89
C LYS A 177 14.40 6.32 -11.04
N PHE A 178 14.07 5.63 -12.13
CA PHE A 178 14.68 4.36 -12.48
C PHE A 178 16.09 4.60 -13.07
N GLY A 179 17.04 3.79 -12.66
CA GLY A 179 18.41 3.70 -13.14
C GLY A 179 18.66 2.36 -13.81
N ALA A 180 19.91 2.09 -14.21
CA ALA A 180 20.25 0.83 -14.88
C ALA A 180 19.88 -0.40 -14.03
N ASN A 181 19.47 -1.48 -14.71
CA ASN A 181 19.13 -2.77 -14.10
C ASN A 181 18.09 -2.72 -12.97
N GLY A 182 17.07 -1.85 -13.07
CA GLY A 182 15.99 -1.81 -12.09
C GLY A 182 16.38 -1.24 -10.73
N SER A 183 17.53 -0.57 -10.63
CA SER A 183 17.83 0.29 -9.48
C SER A 183 16.86 1.49 -9.52
N ALA A 184 16.22 1.83 -8.40
CA ALA A 184 15.38 3.02 -8.34
C ALA A 184 15.78 3.89 -7.16
N GLN A 185 15.73 5.20 -7.39
CA GLN A 185 15.99 6.22 -6.37
C GLN A 185 14.71 7.03 -6.15
N SER A 186 14.38 7.27 -4.89
CA SER A 186 13.32 8.19 -4.53
C SER A 186 13.86 9.62 -4.57
N LEU A 187 13.31 10.45 -5.46
CA LEU A 187 13.73 11.84 -5.62
C LEU A 187 12.53 12.78 -5.43
N PRO A 188 12.71 13.98 -4.86
CA PRO A 188 11.64 14.96 -4.76
C PRO A 188 11.07 15.28 -6.15
N PHE A 189 9.74 15.44 -6.24
CA PHE A 189 9.13 15.93 -7.47
C PHE A 189 9.57 17.37 -7.77
N GLY A 190 9.75 17.64 -9.07
CA GLY A 190 9.81 19.00 -9.59
C GLY A 190 8.46 19.46 -10.15
N PRO A 191 8.43 20.59 -10.87
CA PRO A 191 7.20 21.08 -11.50
C PRO A 191 6.68 20.13 -12.58
N VAL A 192 5.39 20.24 -12.90
CA VAL A 192 4.70 19.47 -13.96
C VAL A 192 5.35 19.65 -15.34
N SER A 193 6.03 20.77 -15.60
CA SER A 193 6.80 20.96 -16.84
C SER A 193 7.93 19.94 -17.03
N GLY A 194 8.36 19.28 -15.95
CA GLY A 194 9.33 18.18 -15.95
C GLY A 194 8.72 16.78 -16.14
N TRP A 195 7.43 16.67 -16.52
CA TRP A 195 6.67 15.40 -16.60
C TRP A 195 7.40 14.25 -17.30
N SER A 196 8.20 14.54 -18.32
CA SER A 196 8.92 13.55 -19.11
C SER A 196 9.94 12.74 -18.30
N ASN A 197 10.37 13.26 -17.14
CA ASN A 197 11.30 12.62 -16.22
C ASN A 197 10.61 11.66 -15.22
N TYR A 198 9.29 11.75 -15.03
CA TYR A 198 8.57 11.01 -13.98
C TYR A 198 7.98 9.69 -14.47
N SER A 199 8.28 9.29 -15.70
CA SER A 199 7.85 8.00 -16.27
C SER A 199 8.98 7.37 -17.08
N ALA A 200 9.14 6.05 -16.98
CA ALA A 200 10.14 5.26 -17.70
C ALA A 200 9.47 4.14 -18.51
N PRO A 201 9.94 3.85 -19.75
CA PRO A 201 9.49 2.66 -20.47
C PRO A 201 10.00 1.39 -19.77
N LEU A 202 9.33 0.24 -19.99
CA LEU A 202 9.73 -1.00 -19.33
C LEU A 202 11.12 -1.49 -19.76
N THR A 203 11.49 -1.31 -21.03
CA THR A 203 12.71 -1.87 -21.64
C THR A 203 14.02 -1.18 -21.26
N ASP A 204 13.99 0.10 -20.90
CA ASP A 204 15.23 0.90 -20.85
C ASP A 204 15.89 0.90 -19.48
N LEU A 205 15.08 0.88 -18.41
CA LEU A 205 15.54 1.16 -17.05
C LEU A 205 15.14 0.08 -16.05
N LEU A 206 14.26 -0.85 -16.43
CA LEU A 206 13.91 -1.98 -15.57
C LEU A 206 14.76 -3.20 -15.94
N LYS A 207 14.92 -4.11 -14.99
CA LYS A 207 15.62 -5.37 -15.22
C LYS A 207 14.65 -6.35 -15.87
N GLU A 208 14.95 -6.79 -17.10
CA GLU A 208 14.21 -7.89 -17.72
C GLU A 208 14.52 -9.21 -16.99
N GLU A 209 13.48 -9.89 -16.50
CA GLU A 209 13.58 -11.18 -15.81
C GLU A 209 13.17 -12.34 -16.73
N ALA A 210 12.30 -12.05 -17.70
CA ALA A 210 11.80 -12.95 -18.73
C ALA A 210 11.13 -12.10 -19.83
N PRO A 211 10.81 -12.67 -21.01
CA PRO A 211 10.06 -11.92 -22.04
C PRO A 211 8.82 -11.24 -21.45
N HIS A 212 8.65 -9.95 -21.74
CA HIS A 212 7.55 -9.11 -21.26
C HIS A 212 7.44 -9.00 -19.72
N THR A 213 8.50 -9.36 -18.99
CA THR A 213 8.52 -9.38 -17.52
C THR A 213 9.72 -8.60 -17.01
N TYR A 214 9.44 -7.54 -16.25
CA TYR A 214 10.45 -6.60 -15.78
C TYR A 214 10.39 -6.43 -14.26
N SER A 215 11.50 -6.05 -13.64
CA SER A 215 11.54 -5.81 -12.20
C SER A 215 12.38 -4.59 -11.82
N PHE A 216 12.09 -4.05 -10.64
CA PHE A 216 12.88 -3.02 -9.97
C PHE A 216 12.83 -3.16 -8.45
N GLN A 217 13.82 -2.59 -7.77
CA GLN A 217 13.77 -2.40 -6.32
C GLN A 217 13.09 -1.06 -6.01
N CYS A 218 12.00 -1.11 -5.28
CA CYS A 218 11.19 0.05 -4.88
C CYS A 218 11.60 0.51 -3.48
N PRO A 219 12.25 1.69 -3.33
CA PRO A 219 12.43 2.30 -2.02
C PRO A 219 11.07 2.59 -1.37
N TYR A 220 10.93 2.29 -0.09
CA TYR A 220 9.65 2.45 0.61
C TYR A 220 9.60 3.62 1.59
N GLU A 221 10.73 4.25 1.91
CA GLU A 221 10.82 5.34 2.90
C GLU A 221 9.96 6.57 2.54
N ASN A 222 9.78 6.83 1.25
CA ASN A 222 8.99 7.94 0.71
C ASN A 222 7.77 7.45 -0.08
N LEU A 223 7.21 6.32 0.36
CA LEU A 223 6.09 5.67 -0.31
C LEU A 223 4.76 5.91 0.42
N ILE A 224 4.66 6.86 1.36
CA ILE A 224 3.37 7.13 2.00
C ILE A 224 2.38 7.70 0.98
N SER A 225 1.15 7.18 0.93
CA SER A 225 0.17 7.63 -0.08
C SER A 225 0.64 7.41 -1.51
N GLY A 226 1.41 6.35 -1.75
CA GLY A 226 2.00 6.10 -3.05
C GLY A 226 1.03 5.57 -4.09
N ARG A 227 1.41 5.79 -5.35
CA ARG A 227 0.69 5.35 -6.55
C ARG A 227 1.68 4.82 -7.57
N VAL A 228 1.28 3.76 -8.26
CA VAL A 228 1.99 3.21 -9.42
C VAL A 228 1.06 3.31 -10.62
N TYR A 229 1.43 4.13 -11.59
CA TYR A 229 0.73 4.28 -12.86
C TYR A 229 1.37 3.42 -13.93
N VAL A 230 0.53 2.78 -14.74
CA VAL A 230 0.93 2.16 -16.00
C VAL A 230 0.23 2.91 -17.13
N SER A 231 0.99 3.45 -18.08
CA SER A 231 0.49 4.19 -19.25
C SER A 231 1.03 3.61 -20.55
N PHE A 232 0.28 3.79 -21.65
CA PHE A 232 0.52 3.10 -22.92
C PHE A 232 0.66 4.09 -24.07
N GLY A 233 1.63 3.85 -24.95
CA GLY A 233 1.99 4.66 -26.12
C GLY A 233 2.68 5.98 -25.77
N LYS A 234 2.24 6.64 -24.67
CA LYS A 234 2.71 7.95 -24.22
C LYS A 234 2.88 7.98 -22.70
N LYS A 235 3.89 8.71 -22.23
CA LYS A 235 4.04 9.07 -20.82
C LYS A 235 2.93 10.03 -20.37
N LEU A 236 2.67 10.06 -19.06
CA LEU A 236 1.72 10.98 -18.44
C LEU A 236 2.29 12.40 -18.38
N GLN A 237 1.55 13.38 -18.89
CA GLN A 237 1.99 14.77 -19.03
C GLN A 237 1.50 15.66 -17.88
N GLY A 238 0.36 15.35 -17.29
CA GLY A 238 -0.26 16.09 -16.20
C GLY A 238 0.25 15.67 -14.82
N TYR A 239 1.49 15.20 -14.73
CA TYR A 239 2.06 14.61 -13.53
C TYR A 239 3.27 15.40 -13.05
N GLY A 240 3.21 15.90 -11.81
CA GLY A 240 4.26 16.73 -11.20
C GLY A 240 3.68 17.86 -10.36
N LEU A 241 4.52 18.66 -9.69
CA LEU A 241 4.01 19.72 -8.81
C LEU A 241 3.41 20.89 -9.60
N ASN A 242 2.29 21.43 -9.12
CA ASN A 242 1.69 22.67 -9.65
C ASN A 242 2.60 23.88 -9.42
N SER A 243 3.44 23.84 -8.38
CA SER A 243 4.51 24.81 -8.14
C SER A 243 5.76 24.12 -7.62
N ALA A 244 6.96 24.58 -8.01
CA ALA A 244 8.23 23.89 -7.74
C ALA A 244 8.51 23.63 -6.25
N ASN A 245 7.94 24.42 -5.35
CA ASN A 245 8.12 24.30 -3.89
C ASN A 245 6.79 23.97 -3.16
N GLY A 246 5.75 23.57 -3.89
CA GLY A 246 4.42 23.33 -3.33
C GLY A 246 4.20 21.90 -2.86
N LEU A 247 3.28 21.73 -1.90
CA LEU A 247 2.72 20.43 -1.51
C LEU A 247 1.44 20.12 -2.29
N ASP A 248 1.45 20.48 -3.57
CA ASP A 248 0.31 20.33 -4.47
C ASP A 248 0.76 19.57 -5.71
N LEU A 249 0.63 18.25 -5.64
CA LEU A 249 0.96 17.34 -6.73
C LEU A 249 -0.22 17.27 -7.70
N GLN A 250 0.03 17.71 -8.94
CA GLN A 250 -0.87 17.42 -10.05
C GLN A 250 -0.78 15.94 -10.39
N LEU A 251 -1.95 15.29 -10.42
CA LEU A 251 -2.11 13.91 -10.82
C LEU A 251 -2.67 13.86 -12.25
N PRO A 252 -2.38 12.79 -13.02
CA PRO A 252 -2.95 12.64 -14.36
C PRO A 252 -4.46 12.72 -14.33
N SER A 253 -5.04 13.49 -15.24
CA SER A 253 -6.49 13.70 -15.28
C SER A 253 -7.18 12.55 -16.02
N ALA A 254 -8.24 11.99 -15.43
CA ALA A 254 -9.03 10.93 -16.05
C ALA A 254 -9.92 11.45 -17.19
N SER A 255 -10.31 12.72 -17.11
CA SER A 255 -11.38 13.31 -17.93
C SER A 255 -11.00 14.63 -18.60
N GLY A 256 -9.89 15.24 -18.19
CA GLY A 256 -9.39 16.50 -18.74
C GLY A 256 -7.99 16.39 -19.36
N ALA A 257 -7.59 17.46 -20.04
CA ALA A 257 -6.23 17.59 -20.56
C ALA A 257 -5.19 17.58 -19.41
N PRO A 258 -3.96 17.13 -19.68
CA PRO A 258 -3.49 16.58 -20.96
C PRO A 258 -3.75 15.07 -21.13
N ASP A 259 -4.08 14.34 -20.06
CA ASP A 259 -3.97 12.87 -20.06
C ASP A 259 -5.27 12.11 -20.38
N TYR A 260 -6.41 12.77 -20.57
CA TYR A 260 -7.67 12.06 -20.86
C TYR A 260 -7.64 11.20 -22.14
N LEU A 261 -6.73 11.43 -23.09
CA LEU A 261 -6.57 10.55 -24.26
C LEU A 261 -5.41 9.56 -24.13
N THR A 262 -4.59 9.67 -23.08
CA THR A 262 -3.56 8.68 -22.76
C THR A 262 -4.25 7.47 -22.15
N LEU A 263 -4.01 6.26 -22.63
CA LEU A 263 -4.48 5.05 -21.93
C LEU A 263 -3.60 4.85 -20.70
N TYR A 264 -4.21 4.80 -19.51
CA TYR A 264 -3.51 4.49 -18.28
C TYR A 264 -4.45 3.95 -17.21
N GLU A 265 -3.89 3.26 -16.23
CA GLU A 265 -4.52 2.89 -14.97
C GLU A 265 -3.48 2.98 -13.86
N PHE A 266 -3.92 2.92 -12.61
CA PHE A 266 -3.02 2.93 -11.46
C PHE A 266 -3.46 1.96 -10.38
N MET A 267 -2.50 1.63 -9.53
CA MET A 267 -2.72 0.97 -8.25
C MET A 267 -2.12 1.82 -7.13
N GLU A 268 -2.58 1.59 -5.91
CA GLU A 268 -2.11 2.31 -4.73
C GLU A 268 -1.16 1.42 -3.93
N MET A 269 -0.14 2.05 -3.37
CA MET A 269 0.91 1.36 -2.62
C MET A 269 1.45 2.30 -1.56
N SER A 270 1.43 1.87 -0.30
CA SER A 270 1.89 2.69 0.81
C SER A 270 2.62 1.90 1.86
N ALA A 271 3.83 2.34 2.15
CA ALA A 271 4.59 1.83 3.28
C ALA A 271 4.43 2.80 4.46
N THR A 272 3.81 2.35 5.55
CA THR A 272 3.59 3.17 6.74
C THR A 272 4.07 2.45 7.99
N ILE A 273 4.46 3.22 8.99
CA ILE A 273 4.72 2.71 10.34
C ILE A 273 3.53 3.17 11.21
N PRO A 274 3.03 2.34 12.15
CA PRO A 274 1.99 2.79 13.08
C PRO A 274 2.44 4.04 13.86
N ASP A 275 1.57 5.05 13.96
CA ASP A 275 1.90 6.36 14.51
C ASP A 275 2.15 6.39 16.04
N VAL A 276 1.92 5.29 16.78
CA VAL A 276 1.97 5.30 18.25
C VAL A 276 2.69 4.08 18.85
N GLY A 277 3.81 4.35 19.54
CA GLY A 277 4.17 3.75 20.84
C GLY A 277 4.37 2.24 20.96
N LYS A 278 4.59 1.48 19.89
CA LYS A 278 4.77 0.02 20.00
C LYS A 278 5.98 -0.47 19.20
N GLY A 279 7.05 -0.81 19.91
CA GLY A 279 8.15 -1.62 19.40
C GLY A 279 9.01 -0.96 18.32
N PRO A 280 9.95 -1.71 17.71
CA PRO A 280 10.74 -1.25 16.57
C PRO A 280 9.80 -0.74 15.47
N GLN A 281 10.21 0.34 14.82
CA GLN A 281 9.46 1.05 13.77
C GLN A 281 9.43 0.19 12.49
N GLU A 282 8.56 -0.81 12.46
CA GLU A 282 8.40 -1.73 11.33
C GLU A 282 7.42 -1.13 10.30
N TYR A 283 7.83 -1.07 9.04
CA TYR A 283 6.95 -0.65 7.96
C TYR A 283 5.97 -1.77 7.60
N THR A 284 4.71 -1.41 7.38
CA THR A 284 3.69 -2.25 6.75
C THR A 284 3.43 -1.73 5.34
N LEU A 285 3.52 -2.61 4.35
CA LEU A 285 3.08 -2.34 2.99
C LEU A 285 1.58 -2.57 2.90
N PHE A 286 0.84 -1.54 2.53
CA PHE A 286 -0.55 -1.60 2.08
C PHE A 286 -0.55 -1.45 0.56
N SER A 287 -1.18 -2.36 -0.16
CA SER A 287 -1.24 -2.32 -1.61
C SER A 287 -2.60 -2.79 -2.13
N ASN A 288 -3.14 -2.08 -3.12
CA ASN A 288 -4.46 -2.38 -3.68
C ASN A 288 -4.57 -1.91 -5.13
N THR A 289 -5.31 -2.65 -5.94
CA THR A 289 -5.88 -2.11 -7.18
C THR A 289 -6.99 -1.12 -6.82
N SER A 290 -7.20 -0.07 -7.63
CA SER A 290 -8.25 0.92 -7.36
C SER A 290 -8.90 1.39 -8.65
N VAL A 291 -10.22 1.46 -8.64
CA VAL A 291 -11.02 1.99 -9.76
C VAL A 291 -12.03 3.01 -9.26
N VAL A 292 -11.77 3.65 -8.12
CA VAL A 292 -12.65 4.67 -7.52
C VAL A 292 -12.91 5.81 -8.50
N ASP A 293 -11.86 6.26 -9.20
CA ASP A 293 -11.94 7.36 -10.15
C ASP A 293 -12.41 6.89 -11.54
N PHE A 294 -11.88 5.78 -12.04
CA PHE A 294 -12.21 5.23 -13.35
C PHE A 294 -11.70 3.79 -13.49
N PHE A 295 -12.24 3.08 -14.48
CA PHE A 295 -11.77 1.78 -14.94
C PHE A 295 -11.27 1.90 -16.39
N SER A 296 -10.02 1.52 -16.64
CA SER A 296 -9.38 1.50 -17.96
C SER A 296 -9.10 0.08 -18.43
N ILE A 297 -8.23 -0.69 -17.76
CA ILE A 297 -7.79 -2.00 -18.28
C ILE A 297 -8.01 -3.15 -17.30
N GLY A 298 -8.10 -2.88 -16.00
CA GLY A 298 -8.25 -3.90 -14.97
C GLY A 298 -6.93 -4.55 -14.57
N LEU A 299 -5.99 -3.75 -14.08
CA LEU A 299 -4.72 -4.22 -13.52
C LEU A 299 -4.95 -5.32 -12.48
N GLY A 300 -4.11 -6.36 -12.54
CA GLY A 300 -3.98 -7.38 -11.50
C GLY A 300 -2.83 -7.07 -10.56
N MET A 301 -2.93 -7.52 -9.32
CA MET A 301 -1.86 -7.43 -8.33
C MET A 301 -1.69 -8.76 -7.61
N THR A 302 -0.45 -9.21 -7.45
CA THR A 302 -0.11 -10.37 -6.63
C THR A 302 0.96 -10.00 -5.61
N LEU A 303 0.74 -10.32 -4.35
CA LEU A 303 1.72 -10.15 -3.28
C LEU A 303 2.25 -11.51 -2.87
N ALA A 304 3.56 -11.70 -2.98
CA ALA A 304 4.26 -12.84 -2.41
C ALA A 304 4.99 -12.41 -1.13
N TYR A 305 4.80 -13.15 -0.05
CA TYR A 305 5.34 -12.80 1.27
C TYR A 305 5.63 -14.06 2.10
N GLN A 306 6.51 -13.95 3.08
CA GLN A 306 6.83 -15.03 4.02
C GLN A 306 5.80 -15.09 5.15
N GLU A 307 5.38 -16.31 5.48
CA GLU A 307 4.60 -16.61 6.67
C GLU A 307 5.27 -17.79 7.40
N GLY A 308 6.06 -17.47 8.42
CA GLY A 308 6.96 -18.44 9.03
C GLY A 308 8.02 -18.90 8.04
N ALA A 309 8.11 -20.21 7.80
CA ALA A 309 9.07 -20.80 6.86
C ALA A 309 8.53 -20.96 5.43
N ASN A 310 7.30 -20.51 5.14
CA ASN A 310 6.65 -20.74 3.85
C ASN A 310 6.41 -19.44 3.09
N GLU A 311 6.64 -19.46 1.77
CA GLU A 311 6.15 -18.41 0.88
C GLU A 311 4.64 -18.56 0.67
N ARG A 312 3.91 -17.46 0.84
CA ARG A 312 2.50 -17.30 0.52
C ARG A 312 2.34 -16.37 -0.66
N VAL A 313 1.24 -16.54 -1.39
CA VAL A 313 0.89 -15.73 -2.55
C VAL A 313 -0.59 -15.38 -2.49
N GLU A 314 -0.91 -14.10 -2.54
CA GLU A 314 -2.28 -13.57 -2.60
C GLU A 314 -2.46 -12.72 -3.87
N THR A 315 -3.53 -12.94 -4.62
CA THR A 315 -3.82 -12.24 -5.88
C THR A 315 -5.16 -11.53 -5.81
N VAL A 316 -5.18 -10.29 -6.26
CA VAL A 316 -6.37 -9.41 -6.33
C VAL A 316 -6.41 -8.66 -7.66
N GLY A 317 -7.53 -7.97 -7.93
CA GLY A 317 -7.80 -7.27 -9.18
C GLY A 317 -8.98 -7.91 -9.90
N PHE A 318 -8.87 -8.10 -11.20
CA PHE A 318 -9.98 -8.54 -12.04
C PHE A 318 -9.74 -9.89 -12.72
N VAL A 319 -10.81 -10.55 -13.17
CA VAL A 319 -10.71 -11.74 -14.03
C VAL A 319 -10.06 -11.38 -15.38
N ALA A 320 -9.43 -12.36 -16.03
CA ALA A 320 -8.57 -12.12 -17.20
C ALA A 320 -9.24 -11.34 -18.36
N ASN A 321 -10.54 -11.51 -18.58
CA ASN A 321 -11.32 -10.83 -19.62
C ASN A 321 -12.28 -9.75 -19.07
N ALA A 322 -12.02 -9.22 -17.86
CA ALA A 322 -12.94 -8.32 -17.18
C ALA A 322 -13.25 -7.06 -17.97
N ARG A 323 -12.29 -6.51 -18.74
CA ARG A 323 -12.52 -5.32 -19.55
C ARG A 323 -13.71 -5.50 -20.50
N ASP A 324 -13.71 -6.57 -21.28
CA ASP A 324 -14.77 -6.83 -22.26
C ASP A 324 -16.10 -7.09 -21.55
N LEU A 325 -16.06 -7.84 -20.44
CA LEU A 325 -17.25 -8.13 -19.64
C LEU A 325 -17.86 -6.86 -19.01
N ILE A 326 -17.04 -5.98 -18.46
CA ILE A 326 -17.45 -4.71 -17.86
C ILE A 326 -18.05 -3.80 -18.93
N LEU A 327 -17.39 -3.63 -20.07
CA LEU A 327 -17.91 -2.80 -21.17
C LEU A 327 -19.23 -3.36 -21.72
N ALA A 328 -19.34 -4.68 -21.83
CA ALA A 328 -20.59 -5.35 -22.23
C ALA A 328 -21.71 -5.13 -21.20
N GLU A 329 -21.39 -5.15 -19.89
CA GLU A 329 -22.35 -4.88 -18.83
C GLU A 329 -22.85 -3.44 -18.90
N PHE A 330 -21.95 -2.45 -19.04
CA PHE A 330 -22.32 -1.05 -19.22
C PHE A 330 -23.14 -0.80 -20.49
N ALA A 331 -23.01 -1.64 -21.53
CA ALA A 331 -23.81 -1.52 -22.74
C ALA A 331 -25.27 -2.01 -22.56
N LYS A 332 -25.58 -2.75 -21.48
CA LYS A 332 -26.94 -3.26 -21.26
C LYS A 332 -27.95 -2.13 -21.02
N PRO A 333 -29.19 -2.26 -21.53
CA PRO A 333 -30.24 -1.26 -21.30
C PRO A 333 -30.69 -1.18 -19.84
N THR A 334 -30.39 -2.20 -19.03
CA THR A 334 -30.70 -2.21 -17.59
C THR A 334 -29.79 -1.31 -16.76
N VAL A 335 -28.59 -0.96 -17.26
CA VAL A 335 -27.69 -0.02 -16.59
C VAL A 335 -28.18 1.40 -16.88
N PRO A 336 -28.43 2.25 -15.85
CA PRO A 336 -28.85 3.62 -16.08
C PRO A 336 -27.83 4.43 -16.87
N ASP A 337 -28.29 5.21 -17.85
CA ASP A 337 -27.41 5.95 -18.78
C ASP A 337 -26.47 6.94 -18.07
N VAL A 338 -26.87 7.45 -16.90
CA VAL A 338 -26.04 8.34 -16.07
C VAL A 338 -24.71 7.71 -15.60
N PHE A 339 -24.60 6.37 -15.60
CA PHE A 339 -23.35 5.66 -15.28
C PHE A 339 -22.52 5.31 -16.52
N LYS A 340 -23.01 5.55 -17.75
CA LYS A 340 -22.33 5.20 -19.01
C LYS A 340 -21.40 6.33 -19.48
N ARG A 341 -20.66 6.95 -18.57
CA ARG A 341 -19.72 8.04 -18.88
C ARG A 341 -18.40 7.45 -19.38
N LEU A 342 -18.23 7.42 -20.70
CA LEU A 342 -17.07 6.82 -21.37
C LEU A 342 -16.14 7.91 -21.91
N ILE A 343 -14.83 7.74 -21.70
CA ILE A 343 -13.81 8.45 -22.47
C ILE A 343 -13.35 7.52 -23.59
N ARG A 344 -13.29 8.05 -24.80
CA ARG A 344 -12.91 7.31 -26.02
C ARG A 344 -11.59 7.84 -26.56
N ASN A 345 -10.92 7.02 -27.37
CA ASN A 345 -9.72 7.41 -28.08
C ASN A 345 -10.03 8.55 -29.08
N GLN A 346 -8.98 9.09 -29.72
CA GLN A 346 -9.09 10.31 -30.52
C GLN A 346 -10.11 10.24 -31.68
N ASP A 347 -10.28 9.07 -32.29
CA ASP A 347 -11.26 8.87 -33.38
C ASP A 347 -12.65 8.40 -32.88
N GLY A 348 -12.81 8.21 -31.58
CA GLY A 348 -14.05 7.77 -30.94
C GLY A 348 -14.36 6.28 -31.08
N SER A 349 -13.54 5.51 -31.79
CA SER A 349 -13.83 4.10 -32.10
C SER A 349 -13.72 3.18 -30.88
N LYS A 350 -12.78 3.46 -29.97
CA LYS A 350 -12.48 2.60 -28.81
C LYS A 350 -12.70 3.34 -27.51
N VAL A 351 -13.28 2.64 -26.54
CA VAL A 351 -13.34 3.12 -25.16
C VAL A 351 -11.94 3.05 -24.58
N LEU A 352 -11.49 4.12 -23.93
CA LEU A 352 -10.28 4.12 -23.11
C LEU A 352 -10.65 3.78 -21.66
N ARG A 353 -11.67 4.45 -21.12
CA ARG A 353 -12.09 4.26 -19.73
C ARG A 353 -13.57 4.53 -19.49
N VAL A 354 -14.08 3.93 -18.43
CA VAL A 354 -15.38 4.24 -17.80
C VAL A 354 -15.11 5.11 -16.58
N LEU A 355 -15.71 6.28 -16.49
CA LEU A 355 -15.53 7.16 -15.32
C LEU A 355 -16.38 6.68 -14.14
N GLY A 356 -15.78 6.72 -12.94
CA GLY A 356 -16.50 6.58 -11.69
C GLY A 356 -17.54 7.67 -11.49
N PRO A 357 -18.53 7.45 -10.61
CA PRO A 357 -19.60 8.42 -10.37
C PRO A 357 -19.08 9.71 -9.74
N ASN A 358 -18.00 9.67 -8.94
CA ASN A 358 -17.35 10.86 -8.40
C ASN A 358 -16.83 11.78 -9.52
N GLN A 359 -16.13 11.21 -10.51
CA GLN A 359 -15.61 11.95 -11.67
C GLN A 359 -16.75 12.47 -12.55
N SER A 360 -17.81 11.67 -12.74
CA SER A 360 -18.97 12.09 -13.54
C SER A 360 -19.71 13.26 -12.88
N VAL A 361 -19.94 13.21 -11.57
CA VAL A 361 -20.53 14.32 -10.81
C VAL A 361 -19.60 15.54 -10.76
N ALA A 362 -18.27 15.35 -10.71
CA ALA A 362 -17.33 16.46 -10.75
C ALA A 362 -17.43 17.25 -12.07
N LEU A 363 -17.71 16.57 -13.19
CA LEU A 363 -17.86 17.18 -14.50
C LEU A 363 -19.24 17.83 -14.70
N ASP A 364 -20.30 17.13 -14.31
CA ASP A 364 -21.67 17.53 -14.65
C ASP A 364 -22.33 18.39 -13.54
N GLY A 365 -21.74 18.41 -12.34
CA GLY A 365 -22.22 19.14 -11.17
C GLY A 365 -23.23 18.36 -10.32
N GLU A 366 -23.46 18.82 -9.09
CA GLU A 366 -24.35 18.16 -8.12
C GLU A 366 -25.83 18.18 -8.51
N ASN A 367 -26.22 19.12 -9.36
CA ASN A 367 -27.58 19.27 -9.90
C ASN A 367 -27.74 18.55 -11.25
N SER A 368 -26.83 17.65 -11.62
CA SER A 368 -27.01 16.75 -12.77
C SER A 368 -27.85 15.52 -12.39
N ASP A 369 -28.22 14.71 -13.39
CA ASP A 369 -28.95 13.46 -13.14
C ASP A 369 -28.12 12.45 -12.34
N ILE A 370 -26.79 12.39 -12.56
CA ILE A 370 -25.90 11.60 -11.71
C ILE A 370 -25.77 12.21 -10.31
N GLY A 371 -25.69 13.54 -10.19
CA GLY A 371 -25.59 14.25 -8.90
C GLY A 371 -26.82 14.10 -8.00
N ARG A 372 -27.99 13.81 -8.57
CA ARG A 372 -29.24 13.51 -7.85
C ARG A 372 -29.64 12.04 -7.89
N PHE A 373 -28.83 11.15 -8.47
CA PHE A 373 -29.25 9.78 -8.77
C PHE A 373 -29.77 9.01 -7.54
N LEU A 374 -29.14 9.20 -6.37
CA LEU A 374 -29.47 8.50 -5.13
C LEU A 374 -30.57 9.16 -4.30
N GLN A 375 -31.17 10.27 -4.76
CA GLN A 375 -32.08 11.09 -3.94
C GLN A 375 -33.24 10.26 -3.34
N THR A 376 -33.86 9.39 -4.12
CA THR A 376 -34.98 8.55 -3.63
C THR A 376 -34.54 7.53 -2.58
N ALA A 377 -33.35 6.94 -2.70
CA ALA A 377 -32.81 6.05 -1.66
C ALA A 377 -32.48 6.83 -0.38
N LEU A 378 -31.92 8.03 -0.52
CA LEU A 378 -31.62 8.93 0.60
C LEU A 378 -32.90 9.36 1.33
N ASP A 379 -33.95 9.72 0.58
CA ASP A 379 -35.24 10.07 1.15
C ASP A 379 -35.88 8.87 1.87
N SER A 380 -35.81 7.68 1.28
CA SER A 380 -36.32 6.44 1.88
C SER A 380 -35.63 6.13 3.21
N GLY A 381 -34.31 6.23 3.26
CA GLY A 381 -33.55 6.04 4.49
C GLY A 381 -33.89 7.05 5.59
N TRP A 382 -34.08 8.31 5.22
CA TRP A 382 -34.46 9.35 6.18
C TRP A 382 -35.88 9.14 6.72
N VAL A 383 -36.83 8.73 5.87
CA VAL A 383 -38.18 8.36 6.31
C VAL A 383 -38.14 7.14 7.22
N HIS A 384 -37.35 6.12 6.87
CA HIS A 384 -37.20 4.91 7.69
C HIS A 384 -36.69 5.23 9.09
N TYR A 385 -35.61 6.01 9.21
CA TYR A 385 -35.00 6.32 10.49
C TYR A 385 -35.67 7.50 11.25
N ALA A 386 -36.67 8.15 10.65
CA ALA A 386 -37.59 9.03 11.39
C ALA A 386 -38.62 8.22 12.21
N ALA A 387 -38.87 6.96 11.84
CA ALA A 387 -39.77 6.04 12.54
C ALA A 387 -39.03 4.94 13.33
N ASN A 388 -37.79 4.65 12.99
CA ASN A 388 -36.97 3.60 13.60
C ASN A 388 -35.62 4.16 14.05
N VAL A 389 -35.12 3.77 15.23
CA VAL A 389 -33.81 4.26 15.69
C VAL A 389 -32.70 3.44 15.01
N LEU A 390 -31.75 4.12 14.36
CA LEU A 390 -30.50 3.49 13.90
C LEU A 390 -29.56 3.26 15.08
N ASN A 391 -29.19 2.01 15.34
CA ASN A 391 -28.09 1.66 16.21
C ASN A 391 -27.04 0.89 15.42
N ILE A 392 -25.76 1.11 15.74
CA ILE A 392 -24.63 0.40 15.14
C ILE A 392 -23.90 -0.32 16.30
N PRO A 393 -24.33 -1.55 16.63
CA PRO A 393 -23.74 -2.33 17.73
C PRO A 393 -22.40 -2.99 17.38
N ASP A 394 -21.99 -2.96 16.11
CA ASP A 394 -20.76 -3.58 15.60
C ASP A 394 -20.68 -5.09 15.88
N ASN A 395 -21.77 -5.79 15.58
CA ASN A 395 -21.94 -7.23 15.83
C ASN A 395 -22.18 -8.03 14.54
N LEU A 396 -21.80 -7.48 13.38
CA LEU A 396 -21.94 -8.19 12.11
C LEU A 396 -20.86 -9.29 12.00
N PRO A 397 -21.21 -10.46 11.43
CA PRO A 397 -20.36 -11.65 11.50
C PRO A 397 -19.10 -11.57 10.62
N SER A 398 -19.07 -10.68 9.62
CA SER A 398 -17.97 -10.59 8.66
C SER A 398 -16.77 -9.79 9.16
N HIS A 399 -16.99 -8.77 10.00
CA HIS A 399 -15.94 -7.90 10.52
C HIS A 399 -16.48 -7.03 11.66
N THR A 400 -15.64 -6.73 12.63
CA THR A 400 -15.92 -5.78 13.72
C THR A 400 -14.87 -4.69 13.74
N PHE A 401 -15.29 -3.44 13.89
CA PHE A 401 -14.40 -2.28 13.98
C PHE A 401 -14.10 -1.82 15.41
N ASN A 402 -14.77 -2.43 16.40
CA ASN A 402 -14.82 -2.04 17.81
C ASN A 402 -15.32 -0.61 18.04
N TYR A 403 -16.18 -0.10 17.14
CA TYR A 403 -16.85 1.19 17.27
C TYR A 403 -18.36 0.96 17.37
N GLN A 404 -18.99 1.41 18.45
CA GLN A 404 -20.43 1.27 18.66
C GLN A 404 -21.10 2.63 18.74
N TYR A 405 -22.26 2.77 18.11
CA TYR A 405 -23.03 4.01 18.09
C TYR A 405 -24.49 3.76 18.46
N THR A 406 -25.03 4.69 19.24
CA THR A 406 -26.46 4.75 19.56
C THR A 406 -27.08 5.94 18.87
N GLY A 407 -28.26 5.75 18.27
CA GLY A 407 -28.94 6.80 17.53
C GLY A 407 -30.18 7.35 18.26
N GLN A 408 -30.80 8.34 17.62
CA GLN A 408 -32.14 8.83 17.92
C GLN A 408 -32.99 8.78 16.66
N LEU A 409 -34.31 8.90 16.80
CA LEU A 409 -35.19 9.13 15.65
C LEU A 409 -34.74 10.40 14.93
N ILE A 410 -34.69 10.33 13.60
CA ILE A 410 -34.42 11.51 12.78
C ILE A 410 -35.53 12.54 13.04
N SER A 411 -35.11 13.73 13.47
CA SER A 411 -35.98 14.87 13.72
C SER A 411 -35.33 16.14 13.19
N GLY A 412 -36.14 17.03 12.59
CA GLY A 412 -35.63 18.20 11.87
C GLY A 412 -34.72 17.87 10.68
N GLY A 413 -34.81 16.64 10.14
CA GLY A 413 -33.97 16.16 9.06
C GLY A 413 -32.54 15.75 9.48
N ILE A 414 -32.26 15.69 10.78
CA ILE A 414 -30.93 15.40 11.32
C ILE A 414 -30.89 14.00 11.93
N LEU A 415 -29.92 13.19 11.51
CA LEU A 415 -29.54 11.93 12.13
C LEU A 415 -28.59 12.21 13.29
N ARG A 416 -29.05 11.96 14.52
CA ARG A 416 -28.25 12.15 15.74
C ARG A 416 -27.69 10.82 16.20
N MET A 417 -26.38 10.74 16.33
CA MET A 417 -25.65 9.55 16.77
C MET A 417 -24.69 9.92 17.90
N ALA A 418 -24.48 8.99 18.84
CA ALA A 418 -23.51 9.12 19.92
C ALA A 418 -22.54 7.93 19.92
N LEU A 419 -21.25 8.21 20.00
CA LEU A 419 -20.20 7.19 20.18
C LEU A 419 -20.32 6.55 21.57
N SER A 420 -20.77 5.31 21.61
CA SER A 420 -21.00 4.55 22.86
C SER A 420 -19.81 3.65 23.25
N SER A 421 -19.04 3.18 22.27
CA SER A 421 -17.82 2.40 22.49
C SER A 421 -16.83 2.63 21.34
N LYS A 422 -15.54 2.50 21.63
CA LYS A 422 -14.44 2.70 20.67
C LYS A 422 -13.26 1.76 21.01
N PRO A 423 -12.34 1.51 20.07
CA PRO A 423 -11.10 0.79 20.35
C PRO A 423 -10.30 1.45 21.47
N SER A 424 -9.56 0.64 22.25
CA SER A 424 -8.76 1.13 23.37
C SER A 424 -7.61 2.06 22.94
N ASP A 425 -7.12 1.89 21.70
CA ASP A 425 -6.02 2.65 21.11
C ASP A 425 -6.48 3.93 20.38
N ASP A 426 -7.78 4.17 20.25
CA ASP A 426 -8.29 5.44 19.73
C ASP A 426 -8.18 6.54 20.78
N ALA A 427 -7.10 7.32 20.74
CA ALA A 427 -6.90 8.47 21.62
C ALA A 427 -7.60 9.77 21.15
N THR A 428 -8.16 9.76 19.94
CA THR A 428 -8.68 10.99 19.29
C THR A 428 -10.16 11.23 19.53
N SER A 429 -10.92 10.16 19.80
CA SER A 429 -12.37 10.24 19.94
C SER A 429 -12.76 10.44 21.41
N PRO A 430 -13.43 11.55 21.77
CA PRO A 430 -13.99 11.72 23.10
C PRO A 430 -15.03 10.63 23.42
N ALA A 431 -15.06 10.17 24.66
CA ALA A 431 -16.13 9.28 25.12
C ALA A 431 -17.49 10.00 25.01
N GLY A 432 -18.49 9.34 24.40
CA GLY A 432 -19.82 9.95 24.22
C GLY A 432 -19.87 11.05 23.16
N GLU A 433 -18.89 11.14 22.25
CA GLU A 433 -18.88 12.12 21.16
C GLU A 433 -20.21 12.09 20.39
N GLN A 434 -20.76 13.28 20.13
CA GLN A 434 -22.07 13.48 19.52
C GLN A 434 -21.91 13.92 18.07
N TYR A 435 -22.73 13.35 17.19
CA TYR A 435 -22.78 13.66 15.77
C TYR A 435 -24.20 14.07 15.38
N ALA A 436 -24.32 15.06 14.50
CA ALA A 436 -25.60 15.59 14.02
C ALA A 436 -25.55 15.69 12.50
N LEU A 437 -25.77 14.57 11.83
CA LEU A 437 -25.55 14.43 10.40
C LEU A 437 -26.83 14.81 9.63
N PRO A 438 -26.80 15.84 8.77
CA PRO A 438 -27.92 16.14 7.88
C PRO A 438 -28.08 15.05 6.81
N LYS A 439 -29.18 15.07 6.06
CA LYS A 439 -29.33 14.21 4.87
C LYS A 439 -28.22 14.52 3.85
N PRO A 440 -27.41 13.53 3.43
CA PRO A 440 -26.36 13.76 2.45
C PRO A 440 -26.98 13.89 1.05
N THR A 441 -26.19 14.41 0.11
CA THR A 441 -26.51 14.41 -1.32
C THR A 441 -25.87 13.20 -2.01
N SER A 442 -26.27 12.86 -3.25
CA SER A 442 -25.57 11.79 -3.99
C SER A 442 -24.10 12.12 -4.21
N LYS A 443 -23.75 13.40 -4.34
CA LYS A 443 -22.35 13.86 -4.40
C LYS A 443 -21.57 13.43 -3.16
N ILE A 444 -22.09 13.71 -1.95
CA ILE A 444 -21.45 13.30 -0.70
C ILE A 444 -21.24 11.78 -0.66
N VAL A 445 -22.26 11.01 -1.06
CA VAL A 445 -22.18 9.54 -1.08
C VAL A 445 -21.14 9.03 -2.08
N PHE A 446 -21.13 9.52 -3.32
CA PHE A 446 -20.19 9.06 -4.35
C PHE A 446 -18.76 9.52 -4.10
N PHE A 447 -18.57 10.72 -3.52
CA PHE A 447 -17.25 11.21 -3.15
C PHE A 447 -16.73 10.57 -1.86
N CYS A 448 -17.61 10.00 -1.04
CA CYS A 448 -17.28 9.53 0.30
C CYS A 448 -16.64 10.65 1.15
N ASP A 449 -17.12 11.88 0.95
CA ASP A 449 -16.58 13.08 1.59
C ASP A 449 -17.60 14.23 1.52
N ASP A 450 -17.42 15.22 2.38
CA ASP A 450 -18.21 16.46 2.42
C ASP A 450 -17.30 17.66 2.70
N VAL A 451 -17.71 18.82 2.22
CA VAL A 451 -17.01 20.07 2.51
C VAL A 451 -17.59 20.69 3.78
N LEU A 452 -16.72 21.20 4.65
CA LEU A 452 -17.17 21.74 5.94
C LEU A 452 -18.09 22.95 5.75
N ASN A 453 -17.76 23.86 4.83
CA ASN A 453 -18.49 25.12 4.60
C ASN A 453 -18.81 25.88 5.90
N GLY A 454 -17.83 25.93 6.81
CA GLY A 454 -17.96 26.59 8.12
C GLY A 454 -18.76 25.81 9.18
N ARG A 455 -19.25 24.61 8.85
CA ARG A 455 -19.93 23.72 9.80
C ARG A 455 -18.93 22.97 10.68
N PRO A 456 -19.29 22.63 11.92
CA PRO A 456 -18.52 21.70 12.75
C PRO A 456 -18.34 20.36 12.05
N VAL A 457 -17.17 19.74 12.20
CA VAL A 457 -16.83 18.47 11.52
C VAL A 457 -17.85 17.37 11.83
N ASN A 458 -18.29 17.27 13.09
CA ASN A 458 -19.27 16.30 13.58
C ASN A 458 -20.71 16.55 13.09
N GLU A 459 -20.92 17.56 12.22
CA GLU A 459 -22.19 17.85 11.53
C GLU A 459 -22.08 17.64 10.01
N THR A 460 -21.03 16.95 9.55
CA THR A 460 -20.73 16.75 8.12
C THR A 460 -20.35 15.31 7.84
N TYR A 461 -20.25 14.94 6.56
CA TYR A 461 -19.67 13.65 6.17
C TYR A 461 -18.20 13.77 5.78
N ALA A 462 -17.54 14.85 6.21
CA ALA A 462 -16.14 15.08 5.88
C ALA A 462 -15.27 13.98 6.50
N ASN A 463 -14.30 13.48 5.74
CA ASN A 463 -13.34 12.50 6.23
C ASN A 463 -12.26 13.14 7.13
N LEU A 464 -12.71 13.88 8.14
CA LEU A 464 -11.94 14.72 9.06
C LEU A 464 -12.36 14.45 10.51
N GLY A 465 -11.67 15.07 11.47
CA GLY A 465 -12.01 14.94 12.89
C GLY A 465 -11.49 13.65 13.53
N SER A 466 -12.17 13.22 14.60
CA SER A 466 -11.84 12.03 15.38
C SER A 466 -11.96 10.74 14.55
N GLN A 467 -11.31 9.66 14.99
CA GLN A 467 -11.48 8.36 14.35
C GLN A 467 -12.91 7.83 14.47
N GLY A 468 -13.61 8.14 15.56
CA GLY A 468 -15.02 7.83 15.77
C GLY A 468 -15.92 8.52 14.74
N HIS A 469 -15.65 9.78 14.42
CA HIS A 469 -16.35 10.48 13.35
C HIS A 469 -16.09 9.83 11.98
N LYS A 470 -14.80 9.65 11.61
CA LYS A 470 -14.40 9.04 10.33
C LYS A 470 -14.99 7.65 10.14
N ARG A 471 -15.02 6.85 11.21
CA ARG A 471 -15.63 5.52 11.18
C ARG A 471 -17.13 5.60 10.95
N LEU A 472 -17.85 6.45 11.69
CA LEU A 472 -19.30 6.61 11.51
C LEU A 472 -19.67 6.98 10.07
N VAL A 473 -19.01 8.00 9.51
CA VAL A 473 -19.30 8.46 8.16
C VAL A 473 -18.89 7.43 7.10
N SER A 474 -17.84 6.63 7.35
CA SER A 474 -17.46 5.51 6.47
C SER A 474 -18.52 4.40 6.42
N LEU A 475 -19.08 4.03 7.58
CA LEU A 475 -20.10 2.98 7.69
C LEU A 475 -21.38 3.40 6.95
N ILE A 476 -21.84 4.62 7.19
CA ILE A 476 -23.03 5.19 6.53
C ILE A 476 -22.77 5.34 5.02
N GLY A 477 -21.62 5.88 4.63
CA GLY A 477 -21.25 6.09 3.22
C GLY A 477 -21.21 4.78 2.42
N ALA A 478 -20.65 3.71 3.00
CA ALA A 478 -20.64 2.39 2.37
C ALA A 478 -22.04 1.80 2.23
N ALA A 479 -22.85 1.85 3.29
CA ALA A 479 -24.22 1.35 3.26
C ALA A 479 -25.09 2.07 2.22
N LEU A 480 -24.92 3.39 2.07
CA LEU A 480 -25.61 4.20 1.05
C LEU A 480 -25.16 3.85 -0.37
N ASN A 481 -23.84 3.71 -0.62
CA ASN A 481 -23.33 3.28 -1.93
C ASN A 481 -23.88 1.90 -2.33
N ARG A 482 -23.95 0.98 -1.38
CA ARG A 482 -24.43 -0.40 -1.57
C ARG A 482 -25.95 -0.55 -1.57
N GLY A 483 -26.69 0.50 -1.19
CA GLY A 483 -28.14 0.49 -1.15
C GLY A 483 -28.73 -0.33 0.00
N VAL A 484 -28.05 -0.42 1.14
CA VAL A 484 -28.49 -1.23 2.30
C VAL A 484 -28.67 -0.39 3.57
N PHE A 485 -28.67 0.93 3.44
CA PHE A 485 -28.69 1.85 4.58
C PHE A 485 -29.84 1.58 5.55
N GLU A 486 -31.03 1.20 5.07
CA GLU A 486 -32.22 0.95 5.90
C GLU A 486 -32.19 -0.35 6.71
N ASN A 487 -31.25 -1.26 6.47
CA ASN A 487 -31.13 -2.49 7.26
C ASN A 487 -29.69 -2.73 7.69
N TYR A 488 -29.38 -2.41 8.96
CA TYR A 488 -28.04 -2.59 9.52
C TYR A 488 -27.47 -4.01 9.34
N THR A 489 -28.33 -5.04 9.44
CA THR A 489 -27.87 -6.43 9.28
C THR A 489 -27.35 -6.74 7.88
N ASP A 490 -27.76 -5.95 6.89
CA ASP A 490 -27.30 -6.07 5.50
C ASP A 490 -26.00 -5.32 5.23
N TRP A 491 -25.53 -4.42 6.12
CA TRP A 491 -24.38 -3.55 5.85
C TRP A 491 -23.07 -4.31 5.61
N GLY A 492 -22.96 -5.50 6.20
CA GLY A 492 -21.83 -6.41 6.07
C GLY A 492 -22.14 -7.67 5.26
N ASN A 493 -23.28 -7.72 4.55
CA ASN A 493 -23.73 -8.88 3.78
C ASN A 493 -23.65 -8.62 2.26
N PRO A 494 -22.61 -9.13 1.57
CA PRO A 494 -22.44 -8.94 0.13
C PRO A 494 -23.62 -9.40 -0.73
N SER A 495 -24.40 -10.38 -0.29
CA SER A 495 -25.56 -10.86 -1.06
C SER A 495 -26.72 -9.86 -1.08
N ALA A 496 -26.76 -8.91 -0.14
CA ALA A 496 -27.79 -7.88 -0.06
C ALA A 496 -27.40 -6.61 -0.85
N PHE A 497 -26.11 -6.40 -1.14
CA PHE A 497 -25.65 -5.20 -1.82
C PHE A 497 -26.22 -5.10 -3.24
N TYR A 498 -26.59 -3.88 -3.63
CA TYR A 498 -27.06 -3.54 -4.98
C TYR A 498 -28.30 -4.33 -5.43
N THR A 499 -29.17 -4.68 -4.46
CA THR A 499 -30.42 -5.43 -4.68
C THR A 499 -31.68 -4.59 -4.50
N ARG A 500 -31.57 -3.31 -4.11
CA ARG A 500 -32.75 -2.45 -3.94
C ARG A 500 -33.62 -2.45 -5.19
N ALA A 501 -34.92 -2.61 -4.98
CA ALA A 501 -35.92 -2.72 -6.04
C ALA A 501 -36.01 -1.47 -6.93
N ASP A 502 -35.73 -0.28 -6.38
CA ASP A 502 -35.74 0.99 -7.11
C ASP A 502 -34.47 1.23 -7.95
N GLY A 503 -33.47 0.35 -7.86
CA GLY A 503 -32.20 0.46 -8.57
C GLY A 503 -31.36 1.67 -8.15
N LYS A 504 -31.64 2.30 -6.99
CA LYS A 504 -30.94 3.50 -6.51
C LYS A 504 -29.77 3.15 -5.59
N TYR A 505 -28.69 2.69 -6.21
CA TYR A 505 -27.41 2.37 -5.59
C TYR A 505 -26.28 2.69 -6.57
N ASN A 506 -25.02 2.52 -6.17
CA ASN A 506 -23.86 2.74 -7.03
C ASN A 506 -23.71 1.62 -8.08
N TRP A 507 -24.27 1.81 -9.28
CA TRP A 507 -24.20 0.84 -10.38
C TRP A 507 -22.77 0.61 -10.89
N TYR A 508 -21.94 1.64 -10.88
CA TYR A 508 -20.53 1.51 -11.26
C TYR A 508 -19.83 0.49 -10.36
N ALA A 509 -19.91 0.67 -9.04
CA ALA A 509 -19.30 -0.26 -8.08
C ALA A 509 -19.88 -1.69 -8.22
N LYS A 510 -21.21 -1.83 -8.37
CA LYS A 510 -21.87 -3.12 -8.63
C LYS A 510 -21.20 -3.88 -9.77
N ILE A 511 -21.01 -3.22 -10.91
CA ILE A 511 -20.43 -3.85 -12.11
C ILE A 511 -18.96 -4.21 -11.87
N MET A 512 -18.19 -3.36 -11.18
CA MET A 512 -16.80 -3.67 -10.87
C MET A 512 -16.68 -4.91 -9.97
N HIS A 513 -17.51 -5.02 -8.93
CA HIS A 513 -17.53 -6.21 -8.06
C HIS A 513 -17.87 -7.50 -8.82
N GLN A 514 -18.74 -7.45 -9.84
CA GLN A 514 -19.15 -8.64 -10.60
C GLN A 514 -17.98 -9.36 -11.29
N PHE A 515 -16.95 -8.61 -11.67
CA PHE A 515 -15.81 -9.12 -12.45
C PHE A 515 -14.47 -9.01 -11.72
N ALA A 516 -14.50 -8.59 -10.44
CA ALA A 516 -13.36 -8.59 -9.57
C ALA A 516 -13.10 -9.98 -8.98
N LEU A 517 -11.83 -10.32 -8.74
CA LEU A 517 -11.46 -11.55 -8.04
C LEU A 517 -12.05 -11.55 -6.63
N ALA A 518 -12.67 -12.67 -6.25
CA ALA A 518 -13.43 -12.82 -5.00
C ALA A 518 -14.52 -11.74 -4.78
N GLY A 519 -14.93 -11.02 -5.83
CA GLY A 519 -15.82 -9.87 -5.72
C GLY A 519 -15.25 -8.71 -4.93
N LYS A 520 -13.91 -8.54 -4.87
CA LYS A 520 -13.24 -7.51 -4.07
C LYS A 520 -12.62 -6.42 -4.94
N VAL A 521 -13.06 -5.18 -4.76
CA VAL A 521 -12.59 -4.02 -5.53
C VAL A 521 -12.82 -2.72 -4.76
N TYR A 522 -11.98 -1.71 -5.00
CA TYR A 522 -12.27 -0.34 -4.62
C TYR A 522 -13.11 0.32 -5.73
N GLY A 523 -14.43 0.12 -5.70
CA GLY A 523 -15.38 0.73 -6.64
C GLY A 523 -15.85 2.12 -6.21
N PHE A 524 -15.67 2.45 -4.94
CA PHE A 524 -15.87 3.77 -4.35
C PHE A 524 -14.95 3.94 -3.14
N GLY A 525 -14.91 5.13 -2.53
CA GLY A 525 -13.99 5.42 -1.43
C GLY A 525 -14.07 4.37 -0.31
N TYR A 526 -15.21 4.23 0.36
CA TYR A 526 -15.35 3.36 1.55
C TYR A 526 -15.66 1.88 1.24
N ASP A 527 -15.14 1.32 0.15
CA ASP A 527 -15.41 -0.08 -0.19
C ASP A 527 -14.72 -1.10 0.75
N ASP A 528 -13.71 -0.64 1.49
CA ASP A 528 -13.04 -1.39 2.54
C ASP A 528 -13.92 -1.71 3.76
N VAL A 529 -15.03 -1.00 3.91
CA VAL A 529 -15.97 -1.27 4.99
C VAL A 529 -16.53 -2.69 4.83
N TYR A 530 -16.32 -3.52 5.87
CA TYR A 530 -16.59 -4.95 5.90
C TYR A 530 -15.78 -5.77 4.86
N GLY A 531 -14.57 -5.29 4.51
CA GLY A 531 -13.57 -6.01 3.73
C GLY A 531 -14.00 -6.32 2.31
N GLN A 532 -14.64 -5.38 1.60
CA GLN A 532 -15.01 -5.57 0.18
C GLN A 532 -13.96 -5.01 -0.79
N ASP A 533 -12.88 -4.48 -0.26
CA ASP A 533 -11.75 -3.97 -1.02
C ASP A 533 -10.67 -5.05 -1.28
N PRO A 534 -9.74 -4.81 -2.21
CA PRO A 534 -8.68 -5.73 -2.57
C PRO A 534 -7.36 -5.43 -1.83
N THR A 535 -7.37 -4.75 -0.67
CA THR A 535 -6.12 -4.38 0.00
C THR A 535 -5.42 -5.59 0.59
N LEU A 536 -4.15 -5.74 0.23
CA LEU A 536 -3.22 -6.66 0.87
C LEU A 536 -2.28 -5.84 1.77
N ALA A 537 -2.14 -6.28 3.03
CA ALA A 537 -1.30 -5.64 4.04
C ALA A 537 -0.35 -6.65 4.69
N LYS A 538 0.96 -6.41 4.58
CA LYS A 538 2.01 -7.25 5.20
C LYS A 538 3.15 -6.38 5.72
N LYS A 539 3.87 -6.84 6.74
CA LYS A 539 5.12 -6.19 7.16
C LYS A 539 6.10 -6.24 5.99
N LEU A 540 6.83 -5.16 5.76
CA LEU A 540 7.76 -5.09 4.64
C LEU A 540 8.90 -6.11 4.73
N ASP A 541 9.30 -6.48 5.95
CA ASP A 541 10.29 -7.53 6.18
C ASP A 541 9.79 -8.92 5.74
N ASP A 542 8.47 -9.13 5.71
CA ASP A 542 7.86 -10.36 5.20
C ASP A 542 7.64 -10.31 3.68
N VAL A 543 7.68 -9.14 3.03
CA VAL A 543 7.36 -9.02 1.60
C VAL A 543 8.52 -9.53 0.75
N ASN A 544 8.28 -10.58 -0.04
CA ASN A 544 9.24 -11.05 -1.04
C ASN A 544 9.19 -10.15 -2.28
N ARG A 545 8.00 -10.05 -2.90
CA ARG A 545 7.76 -9.30 -4.12
C ARG A 545 6.29 -8.92 -4.29
N LEU A 546 6.07 -7.77 -4.92
CA LEU A 546 4.76 -7.37 -5.46
C LEU A 546 4.80 -7.49 -6.99
N ILE A 547 3.77 -8.07 -7.59
CA ILE A 547 3.67 -8.29 -9.03
C ILE A 547 2.47 -7.50 -9.54
N ILE A 548 2.72 -6.60 -10.48
CA ILE A 548 1.72 -5.86 -11.25
C ILE A 548 1.49 -6.62 -12.56
N THR A 549 0.28 -7.07 -12.78
CA THR A 549 -0.10 -7.78 -14.00
C THR A 549 -0.93 -6.87 -14.88
N ILE A 550 -0.37 -6.50 -16.03
CA ILE A 550 -1.13 -5.86 -17.11
C ILE A 550 -1.90 -6.99 -17.82
N PRO A 551 -3.24 -6.95 -17.86
CA PRO A 551 -4.02 -8.00 -18.50
C PRO A 551 -3.88 -7.95 -20.04
N PRO A 552 -4.25 -9.03 -20.74
CA PRO A 552 -4.42 -8.99 -22.18
C PRO A 552 -5.39 -7.87 -22.58
N VAL A 553 -4.89 -6.94 -23.38
CA VAL A 553 -5.69 -5.85 -23.95
C VAL A 553 -5.15 -5.52 -25.33
N GLU A 554 -6.05 -5.34 -26.29
CA GLU A 554 -5.68 -4.88 -27.63
C GLU A 554 -5.14 -3.44 -27.60
N ARG A 555 -4.51 -3.00 -28.69
CA ARG A 555 -4.11 -1.58 -28.81
C ARG A 555 -5.36 -0.71 -28.93
N LEU A 556 -5.57 0.16 -27.93
CA LEU A 556 -6.69 1.11 -27.87
C LEU A 556 -6.34 2.49 -28.44
N THR A 557 -5.04 2.73 -28.63
CA THR A 557 -4.45 3.94 -29.19
C THR A 557 -3.55 3.59 -30.37
N ASN A 558 -3.35 4.53 -31.28
CA ASN A 558 -2.54 4.32 -32.49
C ASN A 558 -1.03 4.52 -32.27
N ASP A 559 -0.63 5.02 -31.09
CA ASP A 559 0.76 5.34 -30.72
C ASP A 559 1.53 4.16 -30.12
#